data_AF-A0A178M821-F1
#
_entry.id   AF-A0A178M821-F1
#
_cell.length_a   1.000
_cell.length_b   1.000
_cell.length_c   1.000
_cell.angle_alpha   90.00
_cell.angle_beta   90.00
_cell.angle_gamma   90.00
#
_symmetry.space_group_name_H-M   'P 1'
#
loop_
_entity.id
_entity.type
_entity.pdbx_description
1 polymer ?
#
loop_
_entity_poly.entity_id
_entity_poly.type
_entity_poly.pdbx_seq_one_letter_code
_entity_poly.pdbx_strand_id
1 'polypeptide(L)'
;MAQPSLRTISVIRRGYGRRYTDLPVDELSQQRIVIDCAGGYLRPALIDLRQGDTVYWREQERYVSGQISHVRRDDQRVIAVLKDVQVMPEDFFPY
;
A
#
# COMPACT_ATOMS: atom_id res chain seq x y z
N MET A 1 21.17 14.06 9.36
CA MET A 1 19.73 13.80 9.54
C MET A 1 19.31 12.87 8.41
N ALA A 2 18.93 11.62 8.70
CA ALA A 2 18.48 10.70 7.65
C ALA A 2 17.12 11.18 7.14
N GLN A 3 17.04 11.46 5.85
CA GLN A 3 15.79 11.81 5.19
C GLN A 3 14.87 10.58 5.26
N PRO A 4 13.65 10.67 5.80
CA PRO A 4 12.74 9.53 5.80
C PRO A 4 12.49 9.14 4.34
N SER A 5 12.80 7.90 3.98
CA SER A 5 12.49 7.40 2.64
C SER A 5 10.97 7.37 2.50
N LEU A 6 10.45 8.15 1.56
CA LEU A 6 9.04 8.12 1.21
C LEU A 6 8.72 6.74 0.66
N ARG A 7 7.91 5.97 1.39
CA ARG A 7 7.43 4.67 0.95
C ARG A 7 6.10 4.88 0.24
N THR A 8 5.96 4.27 -0.93
CA THR A 8 4.74 4.37 -1.71
C THR A 8 4.27 2.99 -2.16
N ILE A 9 2.96 2.88 -2.36
CA ILE A 9 2.33 1.68 -2.92
C ILE A 9 1.46 2.07 -4.12
N SER A 10 1.45 1.22 -5.14
CA SER A 10 0.43 1.26 -6.19
C SER A 10 -0.63 0.21 -5.89
N VAL A 11 -1.90 0.53 -6.15
CA VAL A 11 -3.05 -0.31 -5.79
C VAL A 11 -3.88 -0.61 -7.02
N ILE A 12 -4.07 -1.89 -7.31
CA ILE A 12 -4.88 -2.42 -8.40
C ILE A 12 -6.06 -3.20 -7.81
N ARG A 13 -7.27 -2.89 -8.29
CA ARG A 13 -8.50 -3.62 -7.94
C ARG A 13 -8.96 -4.46 -9.12
N ARG A 14 -9.13 -5.76 -8.89
CA ARG A 14 -9.63 -6.69 -9.92
C ARG A 14 -10.98 -6.20 -10.47
N GLY A 15 -11.10 -6.10 -11.79
CA GLY A 15 -12.30 -5.62 -12.49
C GLY A 15 -12.46 -4.10 -12.56
N TYR A 16 -11.67 -3.32 -11.81
CA TYR A 16 -11.70 -1.86 -11.83
C TYR A 16 -10.38 -1.23 -12.32
N GLY A 17 -9.28 -1.98 -12.30
CA GLY A 17 -7.95 -1.50 -12.66
C GLY A 17 -7.30 -0.69 -11.54
N ARG A 18 -6.50 0.31 -11.91
CA ARG A 18 -5.69 1.08 -10.96
C ARG A 18 -6.56 2.01 -10.11
N ARG A 19 -6.37 1.96 -8.79
CA ARG A 19 -7.04 2.83 -7.81
C ARG A 19 -6.11 3.91 -7.28
N TYR A 20 -4.86 3.54 -7.06
CA TYR A 20 -3.82 4.47 -6.64
C TYR A 20 -2.52 4.21 -7.40
N THR A 21 -1.82 5.29 -7.71
CA THR A 21 -0.43 5.29 -8.15
C THR A 21 0.38 5.97 -7.06
N ASP A 22 1.43 5.32 -6.59
CA ASP A 22 2.37 5.86 -5.60
C ASP A 22 1.71 6.50 -4.36
N LEU A 23 0.69 5.84 -3.80
CA LEU A 23 0.06 6.24 -2.54
C LEU A 23 1.11 6.23 -1.42
N PRO A 24 1.37 7.37 -0.74
CA PRO A 24 2.31 7.43 0.37
C PRO A 24 1.82 6.61 1.56
N VAL A 25 2.75 5.95 2.24
CA VAL A 25 2.48 5.15 3.44
C VAL A 25 3.56 5.40 4.49
N ASP A 26 3.17 5.38 5.76
CA ASP A 26 4.05 5.65 6.91
C ASP A 26 4.80 4.40 7.36
N GLU A 27 4.11 3.25 7.37
CA GLU A 27 4.74 1.94 7.56
C GLU A 27 4.42 1.00 6.41
N LEU A 28 5.43 0.24 5.99
CA LEU A 28 5.32 -0.80 4.97
C LEU A 28 6.17 -1.99 5.36
N SER A 29 5.55 -3.16 5.45
CA SER A 29 6.21 -4.45 5.67
C SER A 29 5.49 -5.54 4.88
N GLN A 30 6.04 -6.76 4.89
CA GLN A 30 5.41 -7.93 4.26
C GLN A 30 4.07 -8.33 4.92
N GLN A 31 3.72 -7.77 6.09
CA GLN A 31 2.52 -8.13 6.83
C GLN A 31 1.45 -7.04 6.78
N ARG A 32 1.85 -5.77 6.65
CA ARG A 32 0.92 -4.65 6.73
C ARG A 32 1.42 -3.38 6.05
N ILE A 33 0.45 -2.54 5.70
CA ILE A 33 0.60 -1.14 5.35
C ILE A 33 -0.09 -0.31 6.41
N VAL A 34 0.53 0.79 6.84
CA VAL A 34 -0.07 1.78 7.74
C VAL A 34 0.01 3.16 7.11
N ILE A 35 -1.12 3.87 7.12
CA ILE A 35 -1.21 5.29 6.77
C ILE A 35 -1.71 6.02 8.02
N ASP A 36 -0.86 6.87 8.59
CA ASP A 36 -1.19 7.77 9.69
C ASP A 36 -1.72 9.09 9.12
N CYS A 37 -2.94 9.41 9.51
CA CYS A 37 -3.65 10.62 9.12
C CYS A 37 -3.67 11.65 10.26
N ALA A 38 -3.04 11.37 11.40
CA ALA A 38 -3.01 12.28 12.55
C ALA A 38 -2.34 13.62 12.20
N GLY A 39 -2.94 14.73 12.65
CA GLY A 39 -2.41 16.07 12.42
C GLY A 39 -2.56 16.60 10.99
N GLY A 40 -3.16 15.81 10.08
CA GLY A 40 -3.41 16.20 8.69
C GLY A 40 -4.90 16.47 8.39
N TYR A 41 -5.16 16.96 7.18
CA TYR A 41 -6.52 17.08 6.63
C TYR A 41 -7.01 15.78 5.96
N LEU A 42 -6.12 14.81 5.76
CA LEU A 42 -6.47 13.51 5.19
C LEU A 42 -7.35 12.76 6.19
N ARG A 43 -8.52 12.28 5.73
CA ARG A 43 -9.42 11.48 6.57
C ARG A 43 -9.26 10.01 6.19
N PRO A 44 -9.05 9.09 7.16
CA PRO A 44 -8.96 7.65 6.88
C PRO A 44 -10.11 7.08 6.05
N ALA A 45 -11.32 7.63 6.22
CA ALA A 45 -12.52 7.24 5.48
C ALA A 45 -12.45 7.54 3.97
N LEU A 46 -11.61 8.47 3.52
CA LEU A 46 -11.44 8.84 2.11
C LEU A 46 -10.42 7.95 1.37
N ILE A 47 -9.68 7.10 2.11
CA ILE A 47 -8.72 6.17 1.55
C ILE A 47 -9.45 4.87 1.17
N ASP A 48 -9.59 4.64 -0.14
CA ASP A 48 -10.34 3.54 -0.76
C ASP A 48 -9.49 2.26 -0.93
N LEU A 49 -8.81 1.81 0.13
CA LEU A 49 -8.19 0.48 0.19
C LEU A 49 -9.25 -0.57 0.56
N ARG A 50 -9.31 -1.69 -0.16
CA ARG A 50 -10.29 -2.76 0.12
C ARG A 50 -9.63 -4.12 0.19
N GLN A 51 -10.27 -5.01 0.93
CA GLN A 51 -9.96 -6.43 0.87
C GLN A 51 -10.03 -6.91 -0.59
N GLY A 52 -9.03 -7.69 -0.98
CA GLY A 52 -8.88 -8.23 -2.33
C GLY A 52 -8.06 -7.35 -3.28
N ASP A 53 -7.81 -6.09 -2.94
CA ASP A 53 -6.93 -5.22 -3.73
C ASP A 53 -5.50 -5.79 -3.76
N THR A 54 -4.87 -5.73 -4.92
CA THR A 54 -3.45 -6.06 -5.10
C THR A 54 -2.63 -4.79 -4.92
N VAL A 55 -1.60 -4.87 -4.10
CA VAL A 55 -0.65 -3.79 -3.89
C VAL A 55 0.69 -4.15 -4.51
N TYR A 56 1.38 -3.12 -5.00
CA TYR A 56 2.74 -3.21 -5.50
C TYR A 56 3.58 -2.12 -4.88
N TRP A 57 4.80 -2.45 -4.47
CA TRP A 57 5.78 -1.46 -4.02
C TRP A 57 7.17 -1.85 -4.51
N ARG A 58 8.11 -0.90 -4.46
CA ARG A 58 9.52 -1.20 -4.71
C ARG A 58 10.25 -1.48 -3.41
N GLU A 59 11.01 -2.57 -3.42
CA GLU A 59 12.00 -2.87 -2.40
C GLU A 59 13.34 -3.06 -3.11
N GLN A 60 14.31 -2.20 -2.80
CA GLN A 60 15.55 -2.06 -3.55
C GLN A 60 15.24 -1.75 -5.03
N GLU A 61 15.54 -2.67 -5.95
CA GLU A 61 15.31 -2.53 -7.40
C GLU A 61 14.20 -3.45 -7.93
N ARG A 62 13.53 -4.21 -7.05
CA ARG A 62 12.49 -5.17 -7.46
C ARG A 62 11.12 -4.74 -6.98
N TYR A 63 10.11 -5.08 -7.77
CA TYR A 63 8.73 -4.96 -7.33
C TYR A 63 8.40 -6.10 -6.37
N VAL A 64 7.64 -5.77 -5.33
CA VAL A 64 7.01 -6.73 -4.44
C VAL A 64 5.51 -6.59 -4.62
N SER A 65 4.80 -7.72 -4.66
CA SER A 65 3.34 -7.75 -4.72
C SER A 65 2.79 -8.35 -3.43
N GLY A 66 1.61 -7.90 -3.04
CA GLY A 66 0.81 -8.50 -1.98
C GLY A 66 -0.68 -8.29 -2.23
N GLN A 67 -1.52 -9.08 -1.58
CA GLN A 67 -2.96 -8.87 -1.59
C GLN A 67 -3.44 -8.39 -0.22
N ILE A 68 -4.31 -7.39 -0.21
CA ILE A 68 -4.97 -6.94 1.02
C ILE A 68 -5.95 -8.01 1.49
N SER A 69 -5.69 -8.60 2.64
CA SER A 69 -6.60 -9.57 3.29
C SER A 69 -7.69 -8.88 4.09
N HIS A 70 -7.36 -7.78 4.76
CA HIS A 70 -8.28 -7.03 5.60
C HIS A 70 -7.85 -5.56 5.74
N VAL A 71 -8.80 -4.65 5.93
CA VAL A 71 -8.52 -3.22 6.17
C VAL A 71 -9.23 -2.78 7.43
N ARG A 72 -8.45 -2.29 8.40
CA ARG A 72 -8.94 -1.65 9.63
C ARG A 72 -8.80 -0.15 9.48
N ARG A 73 -9.82 0.58 9.93
CA ARG A 73 -9.83 2.04 9.96
C ARG A 73 -10.23 2.48 11.36
N ASP A 74 -9.52 3.47 11.85
CA ASP A 74 -9.96 4.29 12.98
C ASP A 74 -9.99 5.76 12.52
N ASP A 75 -10.25 6.68 13.44
CA ASP A 75 -10.38 8.10 13.12
C ASP A 75 -9.08 8.75 12.64
N GLN A 76 -7.93 8.11 12.88
CA GLN A 76 -6.61 8.66 12.59
C GLN A 76 -5.77 7.78 11.68
N ARG A 77 -6.13 6.52 11.43
CA ARG A 77 -5.26 5.57 10.74
C ARG A 77 -6.02 4.62 9.83
N VAL A 78 -5.31 4.19 8.79
CA VAL A 78 -5.69 3.05 7.94
C VAL A 78 -4.62 1.98 8.06
N ILE A 79 -5.03 0.76 8.40
CA ILE A 79 -4.14 -0.41 8.47
C ILE A 79 -4.66 -1.46 7.51
N ALA A 80 -3.88 -1.77 6.47
CA ALA A 80 -4.18 -2.86 5.55
C ALA A 80 -3.27 -4.05 5.86
N VAL A 81 -3.85 -5.20 6.17
CA VAL A 81 -3.12 -6.45 6.39
C VAL A 81 -2.88 -7.12 5.04
N LEU A 82 -1.67 -7.62 4.83
CA LEU A 82 -1.26 -8.26 3.58
C LEU A 82 -1.21 -9.78 3.72
N LYS A 83 -1.42 -10.45 2.59
CA LYS A 83 -1.17 -11.89 2.39
C LYS A 83 -0.58 -12.10 1.00
N ASP A 84 -0.11 -13.32 0.75
CA ASP A 84 0.43 -13.74 -0.55
C ASP A 84 1.54 -12.79 -1.05
N VAL A 85 2.40 -12.35 -0.12
CA VAL A 85 3.47 -11.40 -0.42
C VAL A 85 4.63 -12.12 -1.08
N GLN A 86 5.09 -11.58 -2.21
CA GLN A 86 6.16 -12.17 -2.99
C GLN A 86 6.94 -11.11 -3.78
N VAL A 87 8.24 -11.35 -3.95
CA VAL A 87 9.11 -10.56 -4.83
C VAL A 87 8.81 -10.94 -6.27
N MET A 88 8.61 -9.94 -7.12
CA MET A 88 8.33 -10.12 -8.53
C MET A 88 9.59 -10.43 -9.35
N PRO A 89 9.44 -11.06 -10.51
CA PRO A 89 10.50 -11.15 -11.53
C PRO A 89 11.14 -9.77 -11.84
N GLU A 90 12.39 -9.76 -12.28
CA GLU A 90 13.14 -8.52 -12.55
C GLU A 90 12.58 -7.71 -13.73
N ASP A 91 11.95 -8.40 -14.67
CA ASP A 91 11.28 -7.85 -15.85
C ASP A 91 9.80 -7.53 -15.60
N PHE A 92 9.32 -7.67 -14.37
CA PHE A 92 7.95 -7.32 -14.02
C PHE A 92 7.77 -5.80 -13.94
N PHE A 93 6.79 -5.30 -14.69
CA PHE A 93 6.31 -3.93 -14.58
C PHE A 93 4.82 -3.97 -14.23
N PRO A 94 4.36 -3.26 -13.18
CA PRO A 94 2.95 -3.30 -12.76
C PRO A 94 2.03 -2.49 -13.68
N TYR A 95 2.20 -2.53 -15.01
CA TYR A 95 1.43 -1.74 -15.98
C TYR A 95 1.19 -2.48 -17.30
#